data_AF-A0A243WJG3-F1
#
_entry.id   AF-A0A243WJG3-F1
#
_cell.length_a   1.000
_cell.length_b   1.000
_cell.length_c   1.000
_cell.angle_alpha   90.00
_cell.angle_beta   90.00
_cell.angle_gamma   90.00
#
_symmetry.space_group_name_H-M   'P 1'
#
loop_
_entity.id
_entity.type
_entity.pdbx_description
1 polymer ?
#
loop_
_entity_poly.entity_id
_entity_poly.type
_entity_poly.pdbx_seq_one_letter_code
_entity_poly.pdbx_strand_id
1 'polypeptide(L)'
;MIKKLPVAWACLVLLSSIKAQAQSTNSTTRPLVVSPIVGEVIDLEEKKIYGLFQYYSADDFREARFVQFTNADSTSSTVLQTTLRNGEVKTRPFSEAEFEGVRRMIETRDLELKRYSRTMQNATAGDSIGSTYSVELLSGNSFIGVLVARRDKELEFSTKDLGRVTIQKDNIKRLQQLSAVQASRGWEVLGNGTRIFFAPTARPLRKGEGYVQDIDIFFLGANYGITDNISAGVLIPVLPGVGLNVFAFTPKVGFQVREKLHVGGGLLYLRAFGEGGGIGYGVATYGSADNNITIGAGYGFASGDISQSPVVVLGGATRISRRISLLDETYIFNGGVAGLLGLRVAAARLSGSLGILYATGAGGIYPAYVEVAYRFGKTR
;
A
#
# COMPACT_ATOMS: atom_id res chain seq x y z
N MET A 1 50.02 -55.29 9.37
CA MET A 1 49.36 -54.31 10.25
C MET A 1 49.10 -53.04 9.44
N ILE A 2 47.83 -52.69 9.29
CA ILE A 2 47.30 -51.75 8.30
C ILE A 2 47.66 -50.29 8.65
N LYS A 3 48.24 -49.56 7.68
CA LYS A 3 48.20 -48.09 7.61
C LYS A 3 47.70 -47.70 6.21
N LYS A 4 46.66 -46.88 6.17
CA LYS A 4 46.00 -46.36 4.95
C LYS A 4 46.95 -45.40 4.20
N LEU A 5 46.98 -45.53 2.87
CA LEU A 5 47.74 -44.67 1.94
C LEU A 5 46.87 -43.58 1.30
N PRO A 6 47.47 -42.45 0.88
CA PRO A 6 46.84 -41.38 0.11
C PRO A 6 47.22 -41.36 -1.39
N VAL A 7 46.28 -40.84 -2.19
CA VAL A 7 46.36 -39.72 -3.16
C VAL A 7 47.43 -39.69 -4.30
N ALA A 8 46.85 -39.49 -5.50
CA ALA A 8 47.31 -38.78 -6.70
C ALA A 8 48.41 -39.36 -7.59
N TRP A 9 48.00 -39.69 -8.82
CA TRP A 9 48.84 -39.73 -10.01
C TRP A 9 48.23 -38.86 -11.12
N ALA A 10 49.07 -38.01 -11.70
CA ALA A 10 48.86 -37.28 -12.94
C ALA A 10 49.38 -38.12 -14.13
N CYS A 11 48.84 -37.91 -15.33
CA CYS A 11 49.61 -37.43 -16.49
C CYS A 11 48.81 -37.40 -17.79
N LEU A 12 49.10 -36.35 -18.56
CA LEU A 12 48.71 -36.03 -19.94
C LEU A 12 48.83 -37.20 -20.92
N VAL A 13 47.87 -37.29 -21.85
CA VAL A 13 48.13 -37.62 -23.27
C VAL A 13 47.21 -36.77 -24.15
N LEU A 14 47.82 -36.13 -25.14
CA LEU A 14 47.18 -35.39 -26.24
C LEU A 14 46.16 -36.25 -27.00
N LEU A 15 45.00 -35.67 -27.33
CA LEU A 15 44.17 -36.17 -28.42
C LEU A 15 43.97 -35.07 -29.47
N SER A 16 44.43 -35.45 -30.64
CA SER A 16 44.47 -34.77 -31.91
C SER A 16 43.09 -34.34 -32.41
N SER A 17 43.09 -33.15 -33.00
CA SER A 17 42.12 -32.62 -33.94
C SER A 17 41.65 -33.65 -34.97
N ILE A 18 40.39 -34.08 -34.86
CA ILE A 18 39.63 -34.61 -35.98
C ILE A 18 38.94 -33.41 -36.63
N LYS A 19 39.47 -33.00 -37.78
CA LYS A 19 38.76 -32.17 -38.75
C LYS A 19 37.57 -33.00 -39.23
N ALA A 20 36.40 -32.80 -38.64
CA ALA A 20 35.17 -33.23 -39.27
C ALA A 20 34.92 -32.30 -40.46
N GLN A 21 35.04 -32.87 -41.66
CA GLN A 21 34.62 -32.28 -42.93
C GLN A 21 33.30 -31.54 -42.73
N ALA A 22 33.32 -30.23 -42.99
CA ALA A 22 32.10 -29.52 -43.34
C ALA A 22 31.63 -30.11 -44.68
N GLN A 23 30.81 -31.17 -44.59
CA GLN A 23 29.89 -31.48 -45.66
C GLN A 23 29.00 -30.24 -45.78
N SER A 24 29.23 -29.47 -46.84
CA SER A 24 28.32 -28.42 -47.28
C SER A 24 27.03 -29.09 -47.73
N THR A 25 26.23 -29.57 -46.79
CA THR A 25 24.79 -29.65 -47.03
C THR A 25 24.38 -28.20 -47.19
N ASN A 26 24.03 -27.83 -48.42
CA ASN A 26 23.41 -26.55 -48.76
C ASN A 26 22.08 -26.45 -48.00
N SER A 27 22.16 -26.22 -46.69
CA SER A 27 21.03 -25.91 -45.85
C SER A 27 20.77 -24.43 -46.03
N THR A 28 19.88 -24.15 -46.97
CA THR A 28 19.34 -22.80 -47.14
C THR A 28 18.65 -22.43 -45.82
N THR A 29 19.24 -21.48 -45.10
CA THR A 29 18.66 -20.90 -43.90
C THR A 29 17.79 -19.73 -44.33
N ARG A 30 16.49 -19.85 -44.08
CA ARG A 30 15.53 -18.79 -44.37
C ARG A 30 15.07 -18.14 -43.05
N PRO A 31 15.25 -16.83 -42.85
CA PRO A 31 14.66 -16.16 -41.70
C PRO A 31 13.12 -16.23 -41.79
N LEU A 32 12.48 -16.47 -40.65
CA LEU A 32 11.03 -16.52 -40.51
C LEU A 32 10.53 -15.36 -39.66
N VAL A 33 9.53 -14.65 -40.17
CA VAL A 33 8.79 -13.63 -39.42
C VAL A 33 7.66 -14.30 -38.67
N VAL A 34 7.78 -14.40 -37.35
CA VAL A 34 6.73 -15.00 -36.50
C VAL A 34 5.47 -14.13 -36.45
N SER A 35 5.63 -12.81 -36.46
CA SER A 35 4.53 -11.86 -36.57
C SER A 35 5.03 -10.58 -37.25
N PRO A 36 4.23 -9.95 -38.15
CA PRO A 36 4.58 -8.65 -38.72
C PRO A 36 4.82 -7.55 -37.69
N ILE A 37 4.36 -7.74 -36.45
CA ILE A 37 4.49 -6.79 -35.33
C ILE A 37 5.94 -6.66 -34.85
N VAL A 38 6.72 -7.75 -34.87
CA VAL A 38 8.11 -7.80 -34.35
C VAL A 38 9.16 -8.03 -35.44
N GLY A 39 8.73 -8.24 -36.70
CA GLY A 39 9.65 -8.48 -37.82
C GLY A 39 10.46 -9.77 -37.72
N GLU A 40 11.64 -9.79 -38.35
CA GLU A 40 12.54 -10.95 -38.43
C GLU A 40 13.40 -11.14 -37.16
N VAL A 41 13.69 -10.06 -36.45
CA VAL A 41 14.57 -10.03 -35.27
C VAL A 41 13.79 -9.46 -34.11
N ILE A 42 13.67 -10.24 -33.04
CA ILE A 42 13.03 -9.87 -31.78
C ILE A 42 14.10 -9.36 -30.83
N ASP A 43 14.07 -8.07 -30.53
CA ASP A 43 15.03 -7.45 -29.62
C ASP A 43 14.63 -7.57 -28.14
N LEU A 44 15.46 -7.02 -27.25
CA LEU A 44 15.22 -7.05 -25.81
C LEU A 44 13.93 -6.32 -25.40
N GLU A 45 13.61 -5.20 -26.05
CA GLU A 45 12.43 -4.41 -25.70
C GLU A 45 11.17 -5.13 -26.15
N GLU A 46 11.16 -5.70 -27.36
CA GLU A 46 10.06 -6.53 -27.85
C GLU A 46 9.87 -7.79 -26.99
N LYS A 47 10.96 -8.45 -26.58
CA LYS A 47 10.89 -9.56 -25.62
C LYS A 47 10.16 -9.17 -24.34
N LYS A 48 10.47 -8.00 -23.78
CA LYS A 48 9.84 -7.49 -22.54
C LYS A 48 8.37 -7.12 -22.78
N ILE A 49 8.08 -6.39 -23.85
CA ILE A 49 6.74 -5.92 -24.21
C ILE A 49 5.78 -7.11 -24.38
N TYR A 50 6.23 -8.15 -25.09
CA TYR A 50 5.43 -9.32 -25.45
C TYR A 50 5.61 -10.53 -24.51
N GLY A 51 6.46 -10.42 -23.48
CA GLY A 51 6.65 -11.48 -22.48
C GLY A 51 7.29 -12.75 -23.04
N LEU A 52 8.13 -12.63 -24.08
CA LEU A 52 8.66 -13.76 -24.84
C LEU A 52 9.88 -14.41 -24.17
N PHE A 53 10.11 -15.68 -24.52
CA PHE A 53 11.30 -16.45 -24.18
C PHE A 53 11.67 -16.38 -22.69
N GLN A 54 10.71 -16.72 -21.82
CA GLN A 54 10.85 -16.61 -20.36
C GLN A 54 12.00 -17.44 -19.77
N TYR A 55 12.48 -18.43 -20.52
CA TYR A 55 13.65 -19.24 -20.19
C TYR A 55 15.00 -18.55 -20.43
N TYR A 56 15.01 -17.36 -21.04
CA TYR A 56 16.17 -16.47 -21.08
C TYR A 56 15.95 -15.26 -20.18
N SER A 57 16.91 -15.03 -19.28
CA SER A 57 16.96 -13.82 -18.45
C SER A 57 17.01 -12.58 -19.34
N ALA A 58 16.30 -11.52 -18.93
CA ALA A 58 16.34 -10.24 -19.64
C ALA A 58 17.72 -9.57 -19.56
N ASP A 59 18.53 -9.90 -18.54
CA ASP A 59 19.85 -9.32 -18.35
C ASP A 59 20.90 -9.87 -19.33
N ASP A 60 20.70 -11.11 -19.79
CA ASP A 60 21.62 -11.81 -20.69
C ASP A 60 21.16 -11.79 -22.16
N PHE A 61 19.89 -11.50 -22.41
CA PHE A 61 19.31 -11.51 -23.75
C PHE A 61 19.73 -10.27 -24.57
N ARG A 62 20.10 -10.48 -25.83
CA ARG A 62 20.32 -9.40 -26.81
C ARG A 62 19.22 -9.39 -27.86
N GLU A 63 19.09 -10.48 -28.61
CA GLU A 63 18.14 -10.60 -29.72
C GLU A 63 17.84 -12.08 -30.01
N ALA A 64 16.70 -12.35 -30.65
CA ALA A 64 16.38 -13.67 -31.17
C ALA A 64 15.70 -13.61 -32.53
N ARG A 65 15.88 -14.66 -33.34
CA ARG A 65 15.24 -14.80 -34.65
C ARG A 65 14.84 -16.24 -34.91
N PHE A 66 13.75 -16.42 -35.64
CA PHE A 66 13.37 -17.74 -36.13
C PHE A 66 14.03 -17.99 -37.49
N VAL A 67 14.59 -19.18 -37.66
CA VAL A 67 15.17 -19.63 -38.93
C VAL A 67 14.59 -20.99 -39.28
N GLN A 68 14.32 -21.18 -40.58
CA GLN A 68 13.95 -22.45 -41.14
C GLN A 68 15.18 -23.08 -41.78
N PHE A 69 15.49 -24.31 -41.39
CA PHE A 69 16.48 -25.14 -42.05
C PHE A 69 15.74 -26.10 -42.98
N THR A 70 16.11 -26.14 -44.25
CA THR A 70 15.64 -27.18 -45.18
C THR A 70 16.74 -28.20 -45.36
N ASN A 71 16.47 -29.45 -44.98
CA ASN A 71 17.39 -30.56 -45.15
C ASN A 71 17.37 -31.07 -46.59
N ALA A 72 18.40 -31.83 -46.99
CA ALA A 72 18.48 -32.45 -48.32
C ALA A 72 17.26 -33.35 -48.65
N ASP A 73 16.58 -33.86 -47.62
CA ASP A 73 15.40 -34.72 -47.73
C ASP A 73 14.07 -33.93 -47.81
N SER A 74 14.12 -32.63 -48.13
CA SER A 74 12.96 -31.71 -48.19
C SER A 74 12.18 -31.55 -46.88
N THR A 75 12.72 -32.02 -45.75
CA THR A 75 12.15 -31.76 -44.42
C THR A 75 12.62 -30.41 -43.90
N SER A 76 11.67 -29.59 -43.45
CA SER A 76 11.95 -28.27 -42.88
C SER A 76 11.84 -28.29 -41.36
N SER A 77 12.83 -27.75 -40.65
CA SER A 77 12.79 -27.58 -39.20
C SER A 77 12.92 -26.11 -38.82
N THR A 78 12.08 -25.66 -37.88
CA THR A 78 12.10 -24.29 -37.36
C THR A 78 12.91 -24.24 -36.08
N VAL A 79 13.82 -23.28 -35.99
CA VAL A 79 14.72 -23.10 -34.84
C VAL A 79 14.71 -21.64 -34.41
N LEU A 80 14.64 -21.40 -33.11
CA LEU A 80 14.91 -20.09 -32.52
C LEU A 80 16.42 -19.97 -32.30
N GLN A 81 17.06 -19.02 -32.97
CA GLN A 81 18.42 -18.59 -32.67
C GLN A 81 18.36 -17.40 -31.72
N THR A 82 18.98 -17.51 -30.55
CA THR A 82 19.07 -16.44 -29.56
C THR A 82 20.53 -16.04 -29.37
N THR A 83 20.82 -14.76 -29.55
CA THR A 83 22.13 -14.18 -29.26
C THR A 83 22.08 -13.57 -27.86
N LEU A 84 23.03 -13.95 -27.00
CA LEU A 84 23.20 -13.38 -25.67
C LEU A 84 24.16 -12.18 -25.71
N ARG A 85 24.15 -11.35 -24.67
CA ARG A 85 25.00 -10.14 -24.58
C ARG A 85 26.50 -10.45 -24.55
N ASN A 86 26.87 -11.62 -24.06
CA ASN A 86 28.25 -12.12 -24.09
C ASN A 86 28.70 -12.61 -25.49
N GLY A 87 27.83 -12.54 -26.50
CA GLY A 87 28.08 -12.99 -27.87
C GLY A 87 27.78 -14.47 -28.12
N GLU A 88 27.39 -15.24 -27.10
CA GLU A 88 27.02 -16.64 -27.24
C GLU A 88 25.71 -16.78 -28.01
N VAL A 89 25.67 -17.68 -28.99
CA VAL A 89 24.45 -17.99 -29.77
C VAL A 89 23.91 -19.33 -29.34
N LYS A 90 22.68 -19.35 -28.82
CA LYS A 90 21.95 -20.55 -28.43
C LYS A 90 20.86 -20.86 -29.44
N THR A 91 20.69 -22.13 -29.77
CA THR A 91 19.65 -22.59 -30.70
C THR A 91 18.67 -23.51 -29.98
N ARG A 92 17.38 -23.35 -30.27
CA ARG A 92 16.33 -24.20 -29.73
C ARG A 92 15.35 -24.61 -30.83
N PRO A 93 15.07 -25.91 -31.03
CA PRO A 93 14.05 -26.35 -31.98
C PRO A 93 12.66 -25.88 -31.54
N PHE A 94 11.83 -25.53 -32.51
CA PHE A 94 10.43 -25.12 -32.32
C PHE A 94 9.53 -25.95 -33.23
N SER A 95 8.51 -26.56 -32.64
CA SER A 95 7.40 -27.13 -33.39
C SER A 95 6.53 -26.04 -34.03
N GLU A 96 5.77 -26.41 -35.06
CA GLU A 96 4.82 -25.50 -35.71
C GLU A 96 3.79 -24.94 -34.70
N ALA A 97 3.31 -25.78 -33.78
CA ALA A 97 2.38 -25.36 -32.73
C ALA A 97 2.99 -24.36 -31.74
N GLU A 98 4.28 -24.52 -31.38
CA GLU A 98 4.99 -23.55 -30.53
C GLU A 98 5.22 -22.23 -31.27
N PHE A 99 5.56 -22.28 -32.56
CA PHE A 99 5.75 -21.08 -33.40
C PHE A 99 4.44 -20.27 -33.52
N GLU A 100 3.32 -20.93 -33.82
CA GLU A 100 2.00 -20.29 -33.84
C GLU A 100 1.53 -19.87 -32.43
N GLY A 101 1.99 -20.54 -31.38
CA GLY A 101 1.80 -20.11 -30.00
C GLY A 101 2.45 -18.76 -29.71
N VAL A 102 3.70 -18.57 -30.17
CA VAL A 102 4.42 -17.30 -30.06
C VAL A 102 3.73 -16.19 -30.86
N ARG A 103 3.29 -16.48 -32.10
CA ARG A 103 2.52 -15.52 -32.91
C ARG A 103 1.28 -15.03 -32.17
N ARG A 104 0.46 -15.96 -31.67
CA ARG A 104 -0.78 -15.61 -30.93
C ARG A 104 -0.49 -14.78 -29.68
N MET A 105 0.61 -15.06 -28.97
CA MET A 105 1.01 -14.29 -27.80
C MET A 105 1.34 -12.84 -28.16
N ILE A 106 2.11 -12.63 -29.24
CA ILE A 106 2.46 -11.30 -29.75
C ILE A 106 1.20 -10.54 -30.15
N GLU A 107 0.35 -11.14 -31.00
CA GLU A 107 -0.86 -10.49 -31.52
C GLU A 107 -1.88 -10.17 -30.42
N THR A 108 -2.11 -11.10 -29.49
CA THR A 108 -3.02 -10.87 -28.36
C THR A 108 -2.51 -9.71 -27.50
N ARG A 109 -1.21 -9.70 -27.20
CA ARG A 109 -0.60 -8.68 -26.36
C ARG A 109 -0.54 -7.32 -27.05
N ASP A 110 -0.29 -7.27 -28.36
CA ASP A 110 -0.39 -6.04 -29.16
C ASP A 110 -1.82 -5.49 -29.18
N LEU A 111 -2.84 -6.35 -29.34
CA LEU A 111 -4.24 -5.94 -29.24
C LEU A 111 -4.57 -5.39 -27.84
N GLU A 112 -4.06 -6.00 -26.77
CA GLU A 112 -4.18 -5.46 -25.41
C GLU A 112 -3.51 -4.10 -25.26
N LEU A 113 -2.29 -3.95 -25.77
CA LEU A 113 -1.52 -2.70 -25.70
C LEU A 113 -2.15 -1.60 -26.55
N LYS A 114 -2.72 -1.92 -27.71
CA LYS A 114 -3.50 -1.00 -28.55
C LYS A 114 -4.83 -0.66 -27.91
N ARG A 115 -5.50 -1.59 -27.23
CA ARG A 115 -6.71 -1.30 -26.42
C ARG A 115 -6.36 -0.41 -25.24
N TYR A 116 -5.26 -0.67 -24.54
CA TYR A 116 -4.77 0.16 -23.45
C TYR A 116 -4.38 1.55 -23.98
N SER A 117 -3.63 1.63 -25.08
CA SER A 117 -3.23 2.89 -25.71
C SER A 117 -4.42 3.66 -26.28
N ARG A 118 -5.45 2.98 -26.84
CA ARG A 118 -6.73 3.60 -27.21
C ARG A 118 -7.55 4.01 -26.00
N THR A 119 -7.49 3.27 -24.88
CA THR A 119 -8.13 3.67 -23.62
C THR A 119 -7.40 4.87 -23.02
N MET A 120 -6.08 4.98 -23.19
CA MET A 120 -5.24 6.09 -22.73
C MET A 120 -5.30 7.30 -23.68
N GLN A 121 -5.46 7.10 -24.99
CA GLN A 121 -5.72 8.15 -25.99
C GLN A 121 -7.19 8.62 -25.94
N ASN A 122 -8.12 7.72 -25.58
CA ASN A 122 -9.47 8.11 -25.18
C ASN A 122 -9.51 8.64 -23.74
N ALA A 123 -8.47 8.45 -22.92
CA ALA A 123 -8.29 9.16 -21.66
C ALA A 123 -7.77 10.60 -21.87
N THR A 124 -7.21 10.91 -23.03
CA THR A 124 -7.09 12.30 -23.54
C THR A 124 -8.32 12.75 -24.34
N ALA A 125 -9.28 11.86 -24.64
CA ALA A 125 -10.62 12.18 -25.12
C ALA A 125 -11.69 11.85 -24.06
N GLY A 126 -11.47 12.35 -22.85
CA GLY A 126 -12.50 12.62 -21.87
C GLY A 126 -13.01 11.45 -21.00
N ASP A 127 -12.75 11.57 -19.69
CA ASP A 127 -13.53 11.03 -18.56
C ASP A 127 -14.91 10.44 -18.94
N SER A 128 -15.06 9.14 -18.76
CA SER A 128 -16.23 8.35 -19.13
C SER A 128 -17.24 8.35 -17.99
N ILE A 129 -18.42 8.92 -18.23
CA ILE A 129 -19.55 8.85 -17.30
C ILE A 129 -19.87 7.37 -17.01
N GLY A 130 -20.11 7.05 -15.74
CA GLY A 130 -20.34 5.69 -15.23
C GLY A 130 -19.07 4.96 -14.77
N SER A 131 -17.88 5.47 -15.08
CA SER A 131 -16.63 4.88 -14.61
C SER A 131 -16.24 5.37 -13.21
N THR A 132 -15.54 4.52 -12.46
CA THR A 132 -15.01 4.88 -11.14
C THR A 132 -13.65 5.52 -11.28
N TYR A 133 -13.46 6.66 -10.62
CA TYR A 133 -12.22 7.43 -10.63
C TYR A 133 -11.69 7.62 -9.21
N SER A 134 -10.37 7.59 -9.07
CA SER A 134 -9.64 8.22 -7.96
C SER A 134 -9.30 9.65 -8.36
N VAL A 135 -9.75 10.61 -7.57
CA VAL A 135 -9.59 12.05 -7.80
C VAL A 135 -8.70 12.61 -6.71
N GLU A 136 -7.62 13.30 -7.06
CA GLU A 136 -6.79 14.11 -6.15
C GLU A 136 -6.92 15.58 -6.56
N LEU A 137 -7.23 16.45 -5.61
CA LEU A 137 -7.39 17.88 -5.81
C LEU A 137 -6.07 18.63 -5.56
N LEU A 138 -5.95 19.85 -6.09
CA LEU A 138 -4.82 20.74 -5.81
C LEU A 138 -4.72 21.09 -4.32
N SER A 139 -5.84 21.05 -3.60
CA SER A 139 -5.89 21.18 -2.14
C SER A 139 -5.47 19.91 -1.39
N GLY A 140 -4.89 18.91 -2.05
CA GLY A 140 -4.42 17.67 -1.41
C GLY A 140 -5.51 16.70 -0.95
N ASN A 141 -6.80 17.09 -1.00
CA ASN A 141 -7.92 16.21 -0.75
C ASN A 141 -8.08 15.18 -1.87
N SER A 142 -8.47 13.95 -1.54
CA SER A 142 -8.75 12.89 -2.52
C SER A 142 -10.04 12.15 -2.22
N PHE A 143 -10.66 11.60 -3.26
CA PHE A 143 -11.85 10.77 -3.14
C PHE A 143 -11.98 9.78 -4.30
N ILE A 144 -12.74 8.71 -4.07
CA ILE A 144 -13.21 7.82 -5.14
C ILE A 144 -14.67 8.11 -5.43
N GLY A 145 -15.01 8.26 -6.71
CA GLY A 145 -16.38 8.47 -7.14
C GLY A 145 -16.64 7.92 -8.53
N VAL A 146 -17.89 7.58 -8.78
CA VAL A 146 -18.37 7.30 -10.13
C VAL A 146 -18.64 8.63 -10.80
N LEU A 147 -18.03 8.89 -11.95
CA LEU A 147 -18.33 10.11 -12.69
C LEU A 147 -19.79 10.04 -13.19
N VAL A 148 -20.64 10.97 -12.79
CA VAL A 148 -22.07 10.97 -13.14
C VAL A 148 -22.46 12.11 -14.07
N ALA A 149 -21.72 13.21 -14.08
CA ALA A 149 -21.91 14.26 -15.07
C ALA A 149 -20.59 14.96 -15.41
N ARG A 150 -20.53 15.46 -16.63
CA ARG A 150 -19.48 16.33 -17.13
C ARG A 150 -20.12 17.61 -17.62
N ARG A 151 -19.53 18.73 -17.24
CA ARG A 151 -19.81 20.06 -17.76
C ARG A 151 -18.51 20.67 -18.27
N ASP A 152 -18.57 21.86 -18.85
CA ASP A 152 -17.38 22.48 -19.45
C ASP A 152 -16.27 22.74 -18.43
N LYS A 153 -16.63 23.30 -17.27
CA LYS A 153 -15.68 23.63 -16.19
C LYS A 153 -15.71 22.68 -15.01
N GLU A 154 -16.67 21.76 -14.97
CA GLU A 154 -16.96 20.96 -13.77
C GLU A 154 -17.12 19.48 -14.10
N LEU A 155 -16.75 18.63 -13.15
CA LEU A 155 -17.07 17.22 -13.12
C LEU A 155 -17.91 16.92 -11.88
N GLU A 156 -18.94 16.11 -12.05
CA GLU A 156 -19.80 15.66 -10.96
C GLU A 156 -19.57 14.17 -10.72
N PHE A 157 -19.23 13.82 -9.47
CA PHE A 157 -18.97 12.46 -9.05
C PHE A 157 -20.02 12.03 -8.02
N SER A 158 -20.62 10.85 -8.23
CA SER A 158 -21.36 10.15 -7.20
C SER A 158 -20.37 9.36 -6.36
N THR A 159 -20.13 9.85 -5.15
CA THR A 159 -19.31 9.18 -4.15
C THR A 159 -20.21 8.36 -3.22
N LYS A 160 -19.70 7.24 -2.70
CA LYS A 160 -20.45 6.41 -1.75
C LYS A 160 -20.80 7.17 -0.48
N ASP A 161 -19.90 8.07 -0.11
CA ASP A 161 -19.89 8.71 1.19
C ASP A 161 -20.43 10.13 1.11
N LEU A 162 -19.86 11.02 0.30
CA LEU A 162 -20.20 12.45 0.21
C LEU A 162 -21.44 12.73 -0.66
N GLY A 163 -22.03 11.69 -1.29
CA GLY A 163 -23.09 11.87 -2.27
C GLY A 163 -22.54 12.46 -3.58
N ARG A 164 -23.30 13.36 -4.21
CA ARG A 164 -22.87 14.06 -5.43
C ARG A 164 -21.90 15.18 -5.07
N VAL A 165 -20.68 15.07 -5.59
CA VAL A 165 -19.59 16.04 -5.41
C VAL A 165 -19.29 16.68 -6.76
N THR A 166 -19.46 18.00 -6.85
CA THR A 166 -19.11 18.78 -8.05
C THR A 166 -17.77 19.45 -7.84
N ILE A 167 -16.83 19.25 -8.75
CA ILE A 167 -15.47 19.79 -8.67
C ILE A 167 -15.15 20.54 -9.97
N GLN A 168 -14.53 21.71 -9.86
CA GLN A 168 -13.97 22.39 -11.03
C GLN A 168 -12.75 21.64 -11.56
N LYS A 169 -12.67 21.44 -12.88
CA LYS A 169 -11.55 20.73 -13.53
C LYS A 169 -10.20 21.33 -13.18
N ASP A 170 -10.13 22.65 -13.07
CA ASP A 170 -8.91 23.39 -12.72
C ASP A 170 -8.40 23.06 -11.31
N ASN A 171 -9.27 22.57 -10.41
CA ASN A 171 -8.90 22.15 -9.07
C ASN A 171 -8.43 20.69 -9.00
N ILE A 172 -8.41 19.95 -10.11
CA ILE A 172 -8.02 18.55 -10.16
C ILE A 172 -6.52 18.44 -10.42
N LYS A 173 -5.80 17.88 -9.46
CA LYS A 173 -4.38 17.59 -9.57
C LYS A 173 -4.11 16.27 -10.29
N ARG A 174 -4.92 15.23 -10.02
CA ARG A 174 -4.82 13.92 -10.67
C ARG A 174 -6.20 13.28 -10.77
N LEU A 175 -6.52 12.74 -11.95
CA LEU A 175 -7.75 11.98 -12.20
C LEU A 175 -7.37 10.63 -12.81
N GLN A 176 -7.64 9.54 -12.10
CA GLN A 176 -7.25 8.20 -12.53
C GLN A 176 -8.46 7.26 -12.53
N GLN A 177 -8.79 6.71 -13.70
CA GLN A 177 -9.82 5.68 -13.80
C GLN A 177 -9.35 4.39 -13.13
N LEU A 178 -10.23 3.78 -12.35
CA LEU A 178 -9.97 2.52 -11.65
C LEU A 178 -10.65 1.37 -12.38
N SER A 179 -9.94 0.24 -12.54
CA SER A 179 -10.56 -1.02 -12.97
C SER A 179 -11.57 -1.52 -11.93
N ALA A 180 -12.49 -2.42 -12.30
CA ALA A 180 -13.47 -3.00 -11.36
C ALA A 180 -12.82 -3.65 -10.12
N VAL A 181 -11.62 -4.23 -10.29
CA VAL A 181 -10.84 -4.82 -9.18
C VAL A 181 -10.21 -3.74 -8.30
N GLN A 182 -9.76 -2.62 -8.88
CA GLN A 182 -9.22 -1.49 -8.11
C GLN A 182 -10.32 -0.69 -7.41
N ALA A 183 -11.47 -0.53 -8.06
CA ALA A 183 -12.67 0.09 -7.51
C ALA A 183 -13.25 -0.74 -6.35
N SER A 184 -13.29 -2.08 -6.48
CA SER A 184 -13.76 -2.98 -5.41
C SER A 184 -12.80 -3.10 -4.23
N ARG A 185 -11.50 -2.82 -4.44
CA ARG A 185 -10.50 -2.73 -3.37
C ARG A 185 -10.63 -1.46 -2.53
N GLY A 186 -11.33 -0.42 -3.03
CA GLY A 186 -11.52 0.87 -2.36
C GLY A 186 -10.22 1.67 -2.17
N TRP A 187 -10.33 2.98 -1.94
CA TRP A 187 -9.22 3.73 -1.36
C TRP A 187 -9.25 3.51 0.15
N GLU A 188 -8.07 3.23 0.67
CA GLU A 188 -7.67 3.23 2.06
C GLU A 188 -8.61 2.48 3.02
N VAL A 189 -8.12 1.30 3.43
CA VAL A 189 -8.31 0.91 4.81
C VAL A 189 -7.79 2.06 5.67
N LEU A 190 -8.67 2.97 6.13
CA LEU A 190 -8.25 4.15 6.87
C LEU A 190 -7.57 3.70 8.16
N GLY A 191 -6.30 4.08 8.32
CA GLY A 191 -5.63 4.05 9.61
C GLY A 191 -6.41 4.97 10.53
N ASN A 192 -6.55 4.59 11.80
CA ASN A 192 -7.30 5.41 12.73
C ASN A 192 -6.63 6.78 12.91
N GLY A 193 -7.16 7.81 12.25
CA GLY A 193 -6.59 9.16 12.29
C GLY A 193 -7.05 10.01 13.47
N THR A 194 -7.89 9.47 14.36
CA THR A 194 -8.49 10.18 15.50
C THR A 194 -7.68 10.05 16.79
N ARG A 195 -6.77 9.07 16.85
CA ARG A 195 -5.85 8.81 17.96
C ARG A 195 -4.57 8.12 17.48
N ILE A 196 -3.50 8.21 18.26
CA ILE A 196 -2.26 7.46 18.03
C ILE A 196 -2.38 6.08 18.67
N PHE A 197 -2.02 5.91 19.95
CA PHE A 197 -2.40 4.76 20.76
C PHE A 197 -3.56 5.17 21.68
N PHE A 198 -3.24 5.93 22.72
CA PHE A 198 -4.20 6.49 23.66
C PHE A 198 -4.39 8.00 23.43
N ALA A 199 -3.33 8.71 23.04
CA ALA A 199 -3.36 10.13 22.81
C ALA A 199 -4.30 10.49 21.64
N PRO A 200 -5.18 11.47 21.82
CA PRO A 200 -6.04 11.96 20.75
C PRO A 200 -5.22 12.76 19.73
N THR A 201 -5.58 12.64 18.46
CA THR A 201 -5.23 13.66 17.46
C THR A 201 -6.25 14.79 17.49
N ALA A 202 -5.93 15.92 16.84
CA ALA A 202 -6.86 17.02 16.63
C ALA A 202 -8.05 16.67 15.69
N ARG A 203 -8.11 15.46 15.13
CA ARG A 203 -9.20 15.03 14.24
C ARG A 203 -10.30 14.33 15.04
N PRO A 204 -11.52 14.90 15.17
CA PRO A 204 -12.65 14.21 15.76
C PRO A 204 -13.18 13.13 14.80
N LEU A 205 -14.02 12.24 15.33
CA LEU A 205 -14.92 11.45 14.48
C LEU A 205 -15.92 12.40 13.83
N ARG A 206 -16.18 12.23 12.53
CA ARG A 206 -17.18 13.05 11.82
C ARG A 206 -18.60 12.60 12.12
N LYS A 207 -19.59 13.39 11.69
CA LYS A 207 -20.99 13.10 11.98
C LYS A 207 -21.40 11.72 11.48
N GLY A 208 -21.75 10.83 12.41
CA GLY A 208 -22.18 9.47 12.11
C GLY A 208 -21.05 8.46 11.92
N GLU A 209 -19.79 8.83 12.12
CA GLU A 209 -18.67 7.91 12.30
C GLU A 209 -18.64 7.42 13.75
N GLY A 210 -18.32 6.15 13.96
CA GLY A 210 -18.10 5.60 15.29
C GLY A 210 -17.09 4.46 15.30
N TYR A 211 -16.61 4.13 16.48
CA TYR A 211 -15.91 2.88 16.70
C TYR A 211 -16.15 2.35 18.11
N VAL A 212 -16.11 1.03 18.22
CA VAL A 212 -15.90 0.34 19.51
C VAL A 212 -14.47 -0.15 19.56
N GLN A 213 -13.89 -0.21 20.76
CA GLN A 213 -12.54 -0.70 20.96
C GLN A 213 -12.44 -1.51 22.24
N ASP A 214 -11.54 -2.47 22.21
CA ASP A 214 -10.99 -3.15 23.37
C ASP A 214 -9.53 -2.69 23.53
N ILE A 215 -9.15 -2.35 24.77
CA ILE A 215 -7.77 -2.04 25.16
C ILE A 215 -7.37 -3.02 26.26
N ASP A 216 -6.32 -3.78 25.99
CA ASP A 216 -5.69 -4.78 26.86
C ASP A 216 -6.67 -5.78 27.47
N ILE A 217 -7.84 -6.03 26.85
CA ILE A 217 -8.93 -6.88 27.38
C ILE A 217 -9.57 -6.28 28.66
N PHE A 218 -9.02 -5.20 29.20
CA PHE A 218 -9.43 -4.60 30.46
C PHE A 218 -10.42 -3.46 30.27
N PHE A 219 -10.42 -2.80 29.11
CA PHE A 219 -11.29 -1.65 28.87
C PHE A 219 -12.03 -1.76 27.54
N LEU A 220 -13.35 -1.59 27.60
CA LEU A 220 -14.20 -1.44 26.43
C LEU A 220 -14.57 0.02 26.23
N GLY A 221 -14.30 0.53 25.03
CA GLY A 221 -14.60 1.90 24.65
C GLY A 221 -15.57 1.98 23.49
N ALA A 222 -16.44 2.99 23.51
CA ALA A 222 -17.30 3.36 22.38
C ALA A 222 -17.16 4.86 22.12
N ASN A 223 -16.95 5.24 20.87
CA ASN A 223 -16.77 6.64 20.46
C ASN A 223 -17.64 6.93 19.25
N TYR A 224 -18.19 8.14 19.19
CA TYR A 224 -19.11 8.56 18.14
C TYR A 224 -18.93 10.04 17.78
N GLY A 225 -19.01 10.36 16.48
CA GLY A 225 -19.02 11.72 15.97
C GLY A 225 -20.43 12.30 15.94
N ILE A 226 -20.67 13.29 16.80
CA ILE A 226 -21.94 13.99 16.97
C ILE A 226 -22.13 14.99 15.83
N THR A 227 -21.06 15.70 15.48
CA THR A 227 -20.96 16.60 14.32
C THR A 227 -19.67 16.31 13.56
N ASP A 228 -19.39 17.05 12.49
CA ASP A 228 -18.12 16.92 11.78
C ASP A 228 -16.91 17.45 12.58
N ASN A 229 -17.17 18.19 13.66
CA ASN A 229 -16.16 18.82 14.49
C ASN A 229 -16.21 18.36 15.95
N ILE A 230 -17.26 17.66 16.39
CA ILE A 230 -17.47 17.26 17.78
C ILE A 230 -17.69 15.75 17.83
N SER A 231 -16.89 15.08 18.65
CA SER A 231 -17.04 13.67 18.97
C SER A 231 -16.99 13.46 20.47
N ALA A 232 -17.59 12.37 20.94
CA ALA A 232 -17.47 11.96 22.33
C ALA A 232 -17.33 10.45 22.42
N GLY A 233 -16.71 10.00 23.49
CA GLY A 233 -16.62 8.58 23.81
C GLY A 233 -16.81 8.29 25.27
N VAL A 234 -17.03 7.00 25.54
CA VAL A 234 -17.05 6.41 26.87
C VAL A 234 -16.09 5.24 26.86
N LEU A 235 -15.36 5.06 27.95
CA LEU A 235 -14.50 3.90 28.21
C LEU A 235 -14.89 3.32 29.56
N ILE A 236 -15.16 2.02 29.63
CA ILE A 236 -15.53 1.31 30.86
C ILE A 236 -14.57 0.14 31.08
N PRO A 237 -14.19 -0.16 32.33
CA PRO A 237 -13.47 -1.39 32.62
C PRO A 237 -14.41 -2.59 32.50
N VAL A 238 -13.87 -3.72 32.06
CA VAL A 238 -14.56 -5.02 31.98
C VAL A 238 -14.12 -5.98 33.10
N LEU A 239 -13.52 -5.44 34.16
CA LEU A 239 -13.11 -6.20 35.34
C LEU A 239 -14.32 -6.65 36.18
N PRO A 240 -14.41 -7.95 36.55
CA PRO A 240 -15.46 -8.45 37.43
C PRO A 240 -15.55 -7.65 38.73
N GLY A 241 -16.77 -7.25 39.12
CA GLY A 241 -17.03 -6.54 40.39
C GLY A 241 -16.85 -5.03 40.37
N VAL A 242 -16.30 -4.43 39.30
CA VAL A 242 -16.14 -2.96 39.20
C VAL A 242 -17.42 -2.26 38.73
N GLY A 243 -18.15 -2.87 37.79
CA GLY A 243 -19.40 -2.33 37.25
C GLY A 243 -19.24 -0.93 36.62
N LEU A 244 -20.32 -0.15 36.58
CA LEU A 244 -20.33 1.22 36.03
C LEU A 244 -19.85 2.29 37.02
N ASN A 245 -19.32 1.89 38.18
CA ASN A 245 -18.76 2.81 39.17
C ASN A 245 -17.44 3.44 38.71
N VAL A 246 -16.85 2.89 37.64
CA VAL A 246 -15.67 3.40 36.97
C VAL A 246 -15.99 3.61 35.50
N PHE A 247 -15.80 4.81 34.99
CA PHE A 247 -15.89 5.10 33.56
C PHE A 247 -15.08 6.34 33.20
N ALA A 248 -14.61 6.41 31.98
CA ALA A 248 -14.07 7.62 31.38
C ALA A 248 -15.01 8.17 30.30
N PHE A 249 -15.14 9.49 30.25
CA PHE A 249 -15.87 10.24 29.24
C PHE A 249 -14.90 11.15 28.49
N THR A 250 -14.93 11.11 27.16
CA THR A 250 -13.88 11.70 26.29
C THR A 250 -14.45 12.62 25.20
N PRO A 251 -15.07 13.77 25.56
CA PRO A 251 -15.52 14.73 24.56
C PRO A 251 -14.31 15.41 23.91
N LYS A 252 -14.39 15.61 22.61
CA LYS A 252 -13.35 16.23 21.80
C LYS A 252 -13.95 17.09 20.72
N VAL A 253 -13.38 18.28 20.54
CA VAL A 253 -13.66 19.19 19.43
C VAL A 253 -12.40 19.37 18.58
N GLY A 254 -12.57 19.48 17.27
CA GLY A 254 -11.45 19.74 16.37
C GLY A 254 -11.83 20.38 15.05
N PHE A 255 -10.92 21.16 14.51
CA PHE A 255 -11.10 21.97 13.31
C PHE A 255 -9.90 21.84 12.39
N GLN A 256 -10.15 21.74 11.08
CA GLN A 256 -9.13 21.88 10.06
C GLN A 256 -8.92 23.37 9.78
N VAL A 257 -7.80 23.92 10.24
CA VAL A 257 -7.49 25.36 10.09
C VAL A 257 -6.70 25.66 8.82
N ARG A 258 -5.99 24.66 8.28
CA ARG A 258 -5.36 24.66 6.95
C ARG A 258 -5.41 23.26 6.37
N GLU A 259 -5.07 23.13 5.09
CA GLU A 259 -5.09 21.87 4.33
C GLU A 259 -4.63 20.64 5.14
N LYS A 260 -3.47 20.73 5.80
CA LYS A 260 -2.90 19.63 6.58
C LYS A 260 -2.91 19.87 8.08
N LEU A 261 -3.31 21.06 8.53
CA LEU A 261 -3.22 21.45 9.93
C LEU A 261 -4.59 21.40 10.60
N HIS A 262 -4.67 20.58 11.63
CA HIS A 262 -5.83 20.44 12.49
C HIS A 262 -5.48 20.92 13.89
N VAL A 263 -6.39 21.62 14.52
CA VAL A 263 -6.29 22.03 15.93
C VAL A 263 -7.55 21.64 16.65
N GLY A 264 -7.43 21.31 17.92
CA GLY A 264 -8.55 20.86 18.71
C GLY A 264 -8.23 20.83 20.18
N GLY A 265 -9.19 20.35 20.94
CA GLY A 265 -9.06 20.16 22.36
C GLY A 265 -10.15 19.24 22.86
N GLY A 266 -9.99 18.79 24.09
CA GLY A 266 -10.94 17.89 24.69
C GLY A 266 -10.71 17.69 26.16
N LEU A 267 -11.51 16.78 26.69
CA LEU A 267 -11.46 16.36 28.07
C LEU A 267 -11.33 14.84 28.08
N LEU A 268 -10.51 14.32 28.98
CA LEU A 268 -10.67 12.97 29.47
C LEU A 268 -11.10 13.12 30.92
N TYR A 269 -12.35 12.76 31.22
CA TYR A 269 -12.89 12.76 32.56
C TYR A 269 -13.04 11.32 33.03
N LEU A 270 -12.30 10.93 34.05
CA LEU A 270 -12.41 9.64 34.72
C LEU A 270 -13.21 9.80 36.01
N ARG A 271 -14.26 9.00 36.15
CA ARG A 271 -14.94 8.79 37.43
C ARG A 271 -14.56 7.42 37.95
N ALA A 272 -14.18 7.34 39.22
CA ALA A 272 -13.91 6.09 39.90
C ALA A 272 -14.38 6.17 41.36
N PHE A 273 -15.25 5.23 41.78
CA PHE A 273 -15.71 5.09 43.17
C PHE A 273 -16.25 6.37 43.82
N GLY A 274 -16.93 7.22 43.03
CA GLY A 274 -17.52 8.46 43.51
C GLY A 274 -16.64 9.70 43.35
N GLU A 275 -15.35 9.51 43.09
CA GLU A 275 -14.41 10.60 42.81
C GLU A 275 -14.27 10.84 41.30
N GLY A 276 -13.94 12.08 40.95
CA GLY A 276 -13.82 12.54 39.57
C GLY A 276 -12.54 13.33 39.36
N GLY A 277 -11.84 13.01 38.28
CA GLY A 277 -10.65 13.71 37.85
C GLY A 277 -10.43 13.52 36.36
N GLY A 278 -9.38 14.11 35.81
CA GLY A 278 -9.17 14.05 34.38
C GLY A 278 -8.04 14.92 33.88
N ILE A 279 -8.00 15.09 32.57
CA ILE A 279 -7.11 16.01 31.89
C ILE A 279 -7.88 16.81 30.85
N GLY A 280 -7.81 18.13 30.95
CA GLY A 280 -8.22 19.05 29.89
C GLY A 280 -7.01 19.32 29.00
N TYR A 281 -7.17 19.18 27.68
CA TYR A 281 -6.04 19.28 26.75
C TYR A 281 -6.36 20.06 25.49
N GLY A 282 -5.32 20.66 24.92
CA GLY A 282 -5.27 21.18 23.55
C GLY A 282 -4.32 20.35 22.70
N VAL A 283 -4.61 20.23 21.41
CA VAL A 283 -3.82 19.40 20.49
C VAL A 283 -3.79 20.02 19.09
N ALA A 284 -2.64 19.90 18.43
CA ALA A 284 -2.44 20.22 17.03
C ALA A 284 -1.89 19.00 16.30
N THR A 285 -2.45 18.71 15.13
CA THR A 285 -2.02 17.60 14.27
C THR A 285 -1.76 18.10 12.86
N TYR A 286 -0.58 17.81 12.34
CA TYR A 286 -0.19 18.10 10.98
C TYR A 286 -0.10 16.83 10.14
N GLY A 287 -0.72 16.81 8.96
CA GLY A 287 -0.65 15.72 7.99
C GLY A 287 -2.01 15.11 7.64
N SER A 288 -2.00 13.87 7.16
CA SER A 288 -3.20 13.08 6.83
C SER A 288 -3.57 12.11 7.98
N ALA A 289 -4.67 11.35 7.84
CA ALA A 289 -5.01 10.31 8.81
C ALA A 289 -3.93 9.22 8.92
N ASP A 290 -3.22 8.95 7.83
CA ASP A 290 -2.24 7.87 7.71
C ASP A 290 -0.79 8.30 7.96
N ASN A 291 -0.49 9.59 7.74
CA ASN A 291 0.84 10.16 7.93
C ASN A 291 0.69 11.48 8.66
N ASN A 292 0.92 11.49 9.97
CA ASN A 292 0.81 12.69 10.78
C ASN A 292 1.77 12.74 11.95
N ILE A 293 1.98 13.98 12.40
CA ILE A 293 2.63 14.31 13.65
C ILE A 293 1.61 15.12 14.46
N THR A 294 1.56 14.85 15.76
CA THR A 294 0.67 15.47 16.72
C THR A 294 1.47 15.98 17.90
N ILE A 295 1.18 17.20 18.33
CA ILE A 295 1.66 17.79 19.58
C ILE A 295 0.45 18.23 20.38
N GLY A 296 0.45 17.95 21.68
CA GLY A 296 -0.60 18.37 22.59
C GLY A 296 -0.05 18.71 23.96
N ALA A 297 -0.83 19.45 24.72
CA ALA A 297 -0.55 19.74 26.12
C ALA A 297 -1.85 19.74 26.91
N GLY A 298 -1.80 19.26 28.15
CA GLY A 298 -2.97 19.27 29.02
C GLY A 298 -2.62 19.39 30.49
N TYR A 299 -3.59 19.85 31.27
CA TYR A 299 -3.51 19.98 32.71
C TYR A 299 -4.44 18.98 33.36
N GLY A 300 -3.86 18.17 34.25
CA GLY A 300 -4.63 17.26 35.09
C GLY A 300 -5.47 18.03 36.11
N PHE A 301 -6.63 17.51 36.47
CA PHE A 301 -7.46 18.03 37.55
C PHE A 301 -8.07 16.88 38.35
N ALA A 302 -8.28 17.07 39.65
CA ALA A 302 -8.94 16.12 40.52
C ALA A 302 -9.49 16.87 41.75
N SER A 303 -10.69 16.50 42.21
CA SER A 303 -11.27 17.04 43.46
C SER A 303 -11.32 18.56 43.57
N GLY A 304 -11.41 19.28 42.44
CA GLY A 304 -11.45 20.74 42.38
C GLY A 304 -10.08 21.42 42.18
N ASP A 305 -8.99 20.67 42.31
CA ASP A 305 -7.63 21.17 42.10
C ASP A 305 -7.14 20.89 40.68
N ILE A 306 -6.27 21.78 40.17
CA ILE A 306 -5.61 21.65 38.87
C ILE A 306 -4.10 21.49 39.10
N SER A 307 -3.48 20.58 38.34
CA SER A 307 -2.04 20.36 38.35
C SER A 307 -1.27 21.65 38.04
N GLN A 308 -0.16 21.87 38.75
CA GLN A 308 0.72 23.02 38.52
C GLN A 308 1.60 22.87 37.26
N SER A 309 1.77 21.64 36.77
CA SER A 309 2.59 21.36 35.59
C SER A 309 1.78 20.64 34.51
N PRO A 310 1.94 21.01 33.23
CA PRO A 310 1.28 20.33 32.14
C PRO A 310 1.94 18.98 31.84
N VAL A 311 1.17 18.10 31.21
CA VAL A 311 1.68 16.96 30.45
C VAL A 311 1.70 17.36 28.98
N VAL A 312 2.84 17.23 28.33
CA VAL A 312 3.00 17.45 26.89
C VAL A 312 3.04 16.10 26.21
N VAL A 313 2.32 15.95 25.10
CA VAL A 313 2.38 14.77 24.25
C VAL A 313 2.97 15.12 22.90
N LEU A 314 3.91 14.30 22.44
CA LEU A 314 4.43 14.29 21.08
C LEU A 314 4.16 12.91 20.51
N GLY A 315 3.62 12.82 19.32
CA GLY A 315 3.47 11.52 18.70
C GLY A 315 3.15 11.60 17.23
N GLY A 316 3.14 10.46 16.57
CA GLY A 316 2.86 10.39 15.15
C GLY A 316 2.44 9.00 14.70
N ALA A 317 1.90 8.98 13.49
CA ALA A 317 1.57 7.78 12.77
C ALA A 317 2.12 7.90 11.36
N THR A 318 2.82 6.87 10.88
CA THR A 318 3.34 6.79 9.51
C THR A 318 2.95 5.46 8.88
N ARG A 319 2.20 5.52 7.79
CA ARG A 319 1.83 4.33 7.02
C ARG A 319 3.01 3.85 6.19
N ILE A 320 3.48 2.63 6.47
CA ILE A 320 4.60 2.00 5.77
C ILE A 320 4.15 0.92 4.77
N SER A 321 2.91 0.44 4.86
CA SER A 321 2.31 -0.46 3.88
C SER A 321 0.81 -0.25 3.76
N ARG A 322 0.16 -0.98 2.84
CA ARG A 322 -1.31 -0.92 2.67
C ARG A 322 -2.10 -1.13 3.97
N ARG A 323 -1.55 -1.91 4.91
CA ARG A 323 -2.23 -2.28 6.16
C ARG A 323 -1.46 -1.90 7.41
N ILE A 324 -0.18 -1.55 7.31
CA ILE A 324 0.69 -1.39 8.48
C ILE A 324 1.08 0.08 8.61
N SER A 325 0.88 0.61 9.80
CA SER A 325 1.39 1.92 10.22
C SER A 325 2.31 1.75 11.42
N LEU A 326 3.38 2.53 11.47
CA LEU A 326 4.21 2.72 12.65
C LEU A 326 3.63 3.85 13.48
N LEU A 327 3.64 3.68 14.80
CA LEU A 327 3.07 4.61 15.76
C LEU A 327 4.11 4.93 16.83
N ASP A 328 4.18 6.19 17.23
CA ASP A 328 4.95 6.66 18.38
C ASP A 328 4.13 7.67 19.18
N GLU A 329 4.16 7.57 20.50
CA GLU A 329 3.43 8.42 21.44
C GLU A 329 4.29 8.63 22.69
N THR A 330 4.84 9.83 22.86
CA THR A 330 5.70 10.24 23.97
C THR A 330 4.98 11.27 24.85
N TYR A 331 4.86 11.00 26.15
CA TYR A 331 4.42 11.93 27.17
C TYR A 331 5.61 12.49 27.95
N ILE A 332 5.64 13.79 28.11
CA ILE A 332 6.64 14.55 28.85
C ILE A 332 5.92 15.25 29.99
N PHE A 333 6.37 15.02 31.23
CA PHE A 333 5.75 15.57 32.43
C PHE A 333 6.83 15.90 33.47
N ASN A 334 6.43 16.61 34.52
CA ASN A 334 7.34 16.90 35.62
C ASN A 334 7.73 15.60 36.34
N GLY A 335 8.97 15.15 36.15
CA GLY A 335 9.47 13.87 36.68
C GLY A 335 9.95 12.88 35.62
N GLY A 336 9.72 13.13 34.31
CA GLY A 336 10.34 12.32 33.26
C GLY A 336 9.54 12.23 31.96
N VAL A 337 9.84 11.16 31.22
CA VAL A 337 9.24 10.84 29.93
C VAL A 337 8.72 9.41 29.96
N ALA A 338 7.55 9.16 29.40
CA ALA A 338 7.00 7.82 29.19
C ALA A 338 6.26 7.78 27.85
N GLY A 339 6.29 6.66 27.15
CA GLY A 339 5.66 6.57 25.85
C GLY A 339 5.46 5.16 25.32
N LEU A 340 4.76 5.07 24.20
CA LEU A 340 4.47 3.86 23.46
C LEU A 340 5.06 3.95 22.06
N LEU A 341 5.79 2.92 21.66
CA LEU A 341 6.25 2.73 20.29
C LEU A 341 5.68 1.41 19.76
N GLY A 342 5.23 1.39 18.51
CA GLY A 342 4.79 0.14 17.92
C GLY A 342 4.12 0.29 16.57
N LEU A 343 3.12 -0.55 16.32
CA LEU A 343 2.49 -0.67 15.02
C LEU A 343 0.98 -0.81 15.12
N ARG A 344 0.31 -0.42 14.04
CA ARG A 344 -1.12 -0.65 13.81
C ARG A 344 -1.32 -1.40 12.50
N VAL A 345 -2.08 -2.49 12.59
CA VAL A 345 -2.57 -3.26 11.44
C VAL A 345 -4.01 -2.89 11.19
N ALA A 346 -4.32 -2.45 9.98
CA ALA A 346 -5.65 -2.03 9.60
C ALA A 346 -6.28 -2.98 8.56
N ALA A 347 -7.59 -3.17 8.68
CA ALA A 347 -8.51 -3.81 7.75
C ALA A 347 -9.76 -2.91 7.56
N ALA A 348 -10.62 -3.22 6.59
CA ALA A 348 -11.67 -2.31 6.12
C ALA A 348 -12.50 -1.62 7.22
N ARG A 349 -12.83 -2.34 8.31
CA ARG A 349 -13.49 -1.80 9.50
C ARG A 349 -12.79 -2.16 10.81
N LEU A 350 -11.69 -2.89 10.75
CA LEU A 350 -11.00 -3.38 11.93
C LEU A 350 -9.62 -2.77 11.97
N SER A 351 -9.13 -2.41 13.15
CA SER A 351 -7.71 -2.11 13.34
C SER A 351 -7.23 -2.73 14.63
N GLY A 352 -6.02 -3.29 14.63
CA GLY A 352 -5.34 -3.73 15.83
C GLY A 352 -4.03 -2.98 16.03
N SER A 353 -3.70 -2.64 17.27
CA SER A 353 -2.44 -1.96 17.60
C SER A 353 -1.66 -2.79 18.61
N LEU A 354 -0.34 -2.81 18.47
CA LEU A 354 0.59 -3.36 19.45
C LEU A 354 1.60 -2.27 19.81
N GLY A 355 1.79 -2.04 21.10
CA GLY A 355 2.67 -1.02 21.64
C GLY A 355 3.58 -1.55 22.74
N ILE A 356 4.80 -1.04 22.73
CA ILE A 356 5.83 -1.27 23.73
C ILE A 356 5.99 0.01 24.53
N LEU A 357 5.97 -0.12 25.86
CA LEU A 357 6.25 0.96 26.79
C LEU A 357 7.75 1.19 26.93
N TYR A 358 8.12 2.46 26.90
CA TYR A 358 9.39 2.96 27.39
C TYR A 358 9.13 4.11 28.38
N ALA A 359 9.95 4.22 29.42
CA ALA A 359 9.88 5.34 30.35
C ALA A 359 11.22 5.60 31.03
N THR A 360 11.42 6.84 31.50
CA THR A 360 12.55 7.21 32.34
C THR A 360 12.59 6.31 33.57
N GLY A 361 13.72 5.62 33.78
CA GLY A 361 13.91 4.71 34.92
C GLY A 361 13.26 3.33 34.79
N ALA A 362 12.60 3.00 33.68
CA ALA A 362 11.94 1.70 33.51
C ALA A 362 12.92 0.52 33.37
N GLY A 363 14.19 0.76 33.01
CA GLY A 363 15.22 -0.28 32.92
C GLY A 363 14.98 -1.36 31.84
N GLY A 364 13.96 -1.21 30.98
CA GLY A 364 13.57 -2.21 29.99
C GLY A 364 12.46 -1.77 29.03
N ILE A 365 12.09 -2.69 28.15
CA ILE A 365 11.06 -2.60 27.10
C ILE A 365 9.95 -3.57 27.49
N TYR A 366 8.72 -3.08 27.68
CA TYR A 366 7.60 -3.90 28.13
C TYR A 366 6.47 -3.90 27.09
N PRO A 367 5.95 -5.06 26.65
CA PRO A 367 4.70 -5.09 25.91
C PRO A 367 3.61 -4.54 26.83
N ALA A 368 2.96 -3.46 26.41
CA ALA A 368 2.14 -2.66 27.32
C ALA A 368 0.86 -2.16 26.68
N TYR A 369 0.63 -2.48 25.42
CA TYR A 369 -0.56 -2.03 24.72
C TYR A 369 -0.96 -3.03 23.64
N VAL A 370 -2.17 -3.57 23.76
CA VAL A 370 -2.87 -4.34 22.75
C VAL A 370 -4.24 -3.73 22.58
N GLU A 371 -4.60 -3.41 21.34
CA GLU A 371 -5.89 -2.82 21.03
C GLU A 371 -6.52 -3.54 19.86
N VAL A 372 -7.84 -3.69 19.90
CA VAL A 372 -8.66 -4.02 18.74
C VAL A 372 -9.81 -3.04 18.65
N ALA A 373 -10.00 -2.41 17.49
CA ALA A 373 -11.09 -1.48 17.25
C ALA A 373 -11.89 -1.85 16.01
N TYR A 374 -13.22 -1.74 16.12
CA TYR A 374 -14.17 -1.90 15.02
C TYR A 374 -14.86 -0.57 14.72
N ARG A 375 -14.72 -0.08 13.49
CA ARG A 375 -15.35 1.15 13.01
C ARG A 375 -16.73 0.85 12.44
N PHE A 376 -17.71 1.65 12.82
CA PHE A 376 -19.10 1.56 12.38
C PHE A 376 -19.64 2.92 11.93
N GLY A 377 -20.84 2.92 11.36
CA GLY A 377 -21.48 4.12 10.83
C GLY A 377 -20.97 4.51 9.46
N LYS A 378 -21.01 5.82 9.15
CA LYS A 378 -20.37 6.35 7.94
C LYS A 378 -18.86 6.12 8.10
N THR A 379 -18.17 5.65 7.08
CA THR A 379 -16.72 5.45 7.11
C THR A 379 -16.17 6.18 5.91
N ARG A 380 -15.96 7.50 6.04
CA ARG A 380 -15.56 8.39 4.94
C ARG A 380 -14.06 8.65 4.91
#